data_AF-A0A7Y2HLB7-F1
#
_entry.id   AF-A0A7Y2HLB7-F1
#
_cell.length_a   1.000
_cell.length_b   1.000
_cell.length_c   1.000
_cell.angle_alpha   90.00
_cell.angle_beta   90.00
_cell.angle_gamma   90.00
#
_symmetry.space_group_name_H-M   'P 1'
#
loop_
_entity.id
_entity.type
_entity.pdbx_description
1 polymer ?
#
loop_
_entity_poly.entity_id
_entity_poly.type
_entity_poly.pdbx_seq_one_letter_code
_entity_poly.pdbx_strand_id
1 'polypeptide(L)'
;MKSVLILFLLLSIFACNKNIKKLTDNTVTNPKNIILLIGDGMGLGQITAGMIVNNNYTALEEFDVVGIHKSYAYDNLITDSAAAATAFACGVKTYNGAIGVNS
;
A
#
# COMPACT_ATOMS: atom_id res chain seq x y z
N MET A 1 -23.74 13.01 46.74
CA MET A 1 -24.20 13.34 45.37
C MET A 1 -23.47 14.53 44.76
N LYS A 2 -23.30 15.66 45.47
CA LYS A 2 -22.57 16.85 44.96
C LYS A 2 -21.08 16.58 44.68
N SER A 3 -20.40 15.76 45.50
CA SER A 3 -18.99 15.40 45.30
C SER A 3 -18.73 14.52 44.06
N VAL A 4 -19.66 13.61 43.75
CA VAL A 4 -19.60 12.75 42.56
C VAL A 4 -19.80 13.56 41.29
N LEU A 5 -20.67 14.58 41.34
CA LEU A 5 -20.91 15.49 40.21
C LEU A 5 -19.69 16.37 39.91
N ILE A 6 -18.97 16.83 40.95
CA ILE A 6 -17.73 17.61 40.81
C ILE A 6 -16.61 16.76 40.20
N LEU A 7 -16.49 15.49 40.59
CA LEU A 7 -15.48 14.58 40.05
C LEU A 7 -15.72 14.28 38.57
N PHE A 8 -16.98 14.11 38.16
CA PHE A 8 -17.34 13.92 36.75
C PHE A 8 -17.08 15.17 35.90
N LEU A 9 -17.27 16.37 36.47
CA LEU A 9 -17.00 17.65 35.81
C LEU A 9 -15.49 17.93 35.67
N LEU A 10 -14.67 17.48 36.61
CA LEU A 10 -13.21 17.57 36.52
C LEU A 10 -12.64 16.60 35.47
N LEU A 11 -13.23 15.42 35.32
CA LEU A 11 -12.81 14.41 34.35
C LEU A 11 -13.09 14.85 32.89
N SER A 12 -14.17 15.57 32.65
CA SER A 12 -14.51 16.09 31.32
C SER A 12 -13.61 17.25 30.88
N ILE A 13 -13.07 18.04 31.82
CA ILE A 13 -12.14 19.15 31.52
C ILE A 13 -10.76 18.60 31.11
N PHE A 14 -10.29 17.49 31.69
CA PHE A 14 -9.02 16.86 31.30
C PHE A 14 -9.08 16.07 29.99
N ALA A 15 -10.27 15.66 29.54
CA ALA A 15 -10.44 14.87 28.31
C ALA A 15 -10.28 15.69 27.02
N CYS A 16 -10.27 17.02 27.09
CA CYS A 16 -10.18 17.89 25.92
C CYS A 16 -8.86 18.66 25.88
N ASN A 17 -7.76 17.93 25.76
CA ASN A 17 -6.49 18.49 25.31
C ASN A 17 -6.00 17.74 24.08
N LYS A 18 -6.83 17.71 23.03
CA LYS A 18 -6.38 17.33 21.70
C LYS A 18 -5.48 18.45 21.18
N ASN A 19 -4.16 18.27 21.30
CA ASN A 19 -3.22 18.96 20.44
C ASN A 19 -3.54 18.55 19.00
N ILE A 20 -4.34 19.36 18.31
CA ILE A 20 -4.57 19.22 16.87
C ILE A 20 -3.25 19.59 16.21
N LYS A 21 -2.36 18.60 16.08
CA LYS A 21 -1.18 18.72 15.23
C LYS A 21 -1.72 18.93 13.82
N LYS A 22 -1.67 20.19 13.37
CA LYS A 22 -2.12 20.59 12.04
C LYS A 22 -1.33 19.76 11.02
N LEU A 23 -1.99 18.74 10.46
CA LEU A 23 -1.51 17.94 9.34
C LEU A 23 -1.58 18.80 8.07
N THR A 24 -0.79 19.88 8.05
CA THR A 24 -0.56 20.70 6.87
C THR A 24 0.93 20.76 6.66
N ASP A 25 1.49 19.62 6.28
CA ASP A 25 2.72 19.61 5.50
C ASP A 25 2.50 18.69 4.29
N ASN A 26 1.52 19.07 3.47
CA ASN A 26 1.30 18.48 2.16
C ASN A 26 2.23 19.16 1.14
N THR A 27 3.51 19.31 1.46
CA THR A 27 4.50 19.45 0.39
C THR A 27 4.67 18.04 -0.17
N VAL A 28 3.87 17.69 -1.18
CA VAL A 28 4.15 16.54 -2.03
C VAL A 28 5.49 16.84 -2.68
N THR A 29 6.56 16.37 -2.04
CA THR A 29 7.90 16.48 -2.59
C THR A 29 7.99 15.40 -3.66
N ASN A 30 8.30 15.80 -4.89
CA ASN A 30 8.52 14.83 -5.95
C ASN A 30 9.71 13.94 -5.55
N PRO A 31 9.57 12.61 -5.65
CA PRO A 31 10.64 11.71 -5.27
C PRO A 31 11.84 11.92 -6.18
N LYS A 32 13.04 12.10 -5.60
CA LYS A 32 14.28 12.22 -6.37
C LYS A 32 14.66 10.91 -7.06
N ASN A 33 14.38 9.78 -6.41
CA ASN A 33 14.73 8.44 -6.88
C ASN A 33 13.53 7.51 -6.69
N ILE A 34 13.39 6.54 -7.59
CA ILE A 34 12.37 5.48 -7.51
C ILE A 34 13.08 4.13 -7.63
N ILE A 35 12.82 3.23 -6.69
CA ILE A 35 13.25 1.82 -6.76
C ILE A 35 11.97 0.99 -6.84
N LEU A 36 11.79 0.27 -7.95
CA LEU A 36 10.67 -0.64 -8.15
C LEU A 36 11.16 -2.08 -8.00
N LEU A 37 10.64 -2.79 -7.00
CA LEU A 37 10.92 -4.20 -6.76
C LEU A 37 9.73 -5.03 -7.26
N ILE A 38 9.97 -5.94 -8.20
CA ILE A 38 8.95 -6.81 -8.79
C ILE A 38 9.26 -8.26 -8.38
N GLY A 39 8.37 -8.87 -7.60
CA GLY A 39 8.36 -10.31 -7.42
C GLY A 39 7.50 -10.96 -8.51
N ASP A 40 8.13 -11.60 -9.50
CA ASP A 40 7.39 -12.31 -10.56
C ASP A 40 6.59 -13.48 -9.97
N GLY A 41 5.30 -13.55 -10.29
CA GLY A 41 4.38 -14.53 -9.69
C GLY A 41 4.16 -14.39 -8.18
N MET A 42 4.59 -13.28 -7.55
CA MET A 42 4.51 -13.09 -6.10
C MET A 42 3.14 -12.57 -5.65
N GLY A 43 2.14 -13.44 -5.67
CA GLY A 43 0.82 -13.16 -5.08
C GLY A 43 0.85 -13.18 -3.54
N LEU A 44 -0.29 -12.87 -2.92
CA LEU A 44 -0.44 -12.90 -1.45
C LEU A 44 -0.08 -14.27 -0.85
N GLY A 45 -0.42 -15.37 -1.54
CA GLY A 45 -0.06 -16.72 -1.09
C GLY A 45 1.44 -16.95 -1.04
N GLN A 46 2.18 -16.49 -2.05
CA GLN A 46 3.64 -16.58 -2.11
C GLN A 46 4.31 -15.72 -1.04
N ILE A 47 3.80 -14.51 -0.79
CA ILE A 47 4.29 -13.64 0.29
C ILE A 47 4.11 -14.32 1.65
N THR A 48 2.91 -14.83 1.94
CA THR A 48 2.62 -15.52 3.20
C THR A 48 3.48 -16.77 3.38
N ALA A 49 3.64 -17.58 2.33
CA ALA A 49 4.50 -18.76 2.39
C ALA A 49 5.96 -18.39 2.69
N GLY A 50 6.49 -17.37 2.01
CA GLY A 50 7.84 -16.85 2.22
C GLY A 50 8.06 -16.32 3.64
N MET A 51 7.08 -15.57 4.16
CA MET A 51 7.10 -15.07 5.52
C MET A 51 7.12 -16.21 6.56
N ILE A 52 6.26 -17.23 6.40
CA ILE A 52 6.18 -18.36 7.34
C ILE A 52 7.50 -19.12 7.43
N VAL A 53 8.14 -19.41 6.28
CA VAL A 53 9.44 -20.09 6.27
C VAL A 53 10.57 -19.20 6.79
N ASN A 54 10.40 -17.88 6.74
CA ASN A 54 11.34 -16.88 7.24
C ASN A 54 10.98 -16.41 8.67
N ASN A 55 10.69 -17.37 9.56
CA ASN A 55 10.38 -17.11 10.98
C ASN A 55 9.23 -16.10 11.19
N ASN A 56 8.19 -16.15 10.34
CA ASN A 56 7.05 -15.23 10.35
C ASN A 56 7.45 -13.75 10.18
N TYR A 57 8.44 -13.46 9.35
CA TYR A 57 8.90 -12.10 9.08
C TYR A 57 9.12 -11.86 7.58
N THR A 58 8.71 -10.68 7.09
CA THR A 58 9.08 -10.18 5.76
C THR A 58 9.23 -8.67 5.78
N ALA A 59 10.28 -8.16 5.13
CA ALA A 59 10.50 -6.71 5.02
C ALA A 59 9.36 -5.99 4.27
N LEU A 60 8.53 -6.73 3.51
CA LEU A 60 7.35 -6.17 2.84
C LEU A 60 6.29 -5.66 3.82
N GLU A 61 6.27 -6.13 5.06
CA GLU A 61 5.33 -5.67 6.10
C GLU A 61 5.73 -4.32 6.71
N GLU A 62 6.95 -3.86 6.46
CA GLU A 62 7.46 -2.57 6.98
C GLU A 62 6.98 -1.36 6.15
N PHE A 63 6.32 -1.58 5.01
CA PHE A 63 5.77 -0.49 4.21
C PHE A 63 4.49 0.10 4.84
N ASP A 64 4.48 1.42 5.03
CA ASP A 64 3.34 2.15 5.62
C ASP A 64 2.05 2.10 4.78
N VAL A 65 2.18 1.85 3.47
CA VAL A 65 1.08 1.92 2.50
C VAL A 65 0.99 0.62 1.71
N VAL A 66 -0.19 0.00 1.74
CA VAL A 66 -0.51 -1.25 1.03
C VAL A 66 -1.74 -1.06 0.16
N GLY A 67 -1.72 -1.63 -1.04
CA GLY A 67 -2.84 -1.60 -1.99
C GLY A 67 -2.94 -2.87 -2.83
N ILE A 68 -4.09 -3.06 -3.49
CA ILE A 68 -4.35 -4.19 -4.39
C ILE A 68 -4.45 -3.67 -5.83
N HIS A 69 -3.79 -4.37 -6.76
CA HIS A 69 -3.73 -4.01 -8.18
C HIS A 69 -4.41 -5.08 -9.06
N LYS A 70 -5.10 -4.63 -10.12
CA LYS A 70 -5.75 -5.50 -11.12
C LYS A 70 -4.84 -5.74 -12.33
N SER A 71 -4.22 -6.92 -12.39
CA SER A 71 -3.17 -7.26 -13.37
C SER A 71 -3.65 -7.78 -14.73
N TYR A 72 -4.95 -7.80 -15.05
CA TYR A 72 -5.43 -8.34 -16.33
C TYR A 72 -4.72 -7.73 -17.56
N ALA A 73 -4.49 -8.53 -18.60
CA ALA A 73 -3.96 -8.09 -19.89
C ALA A 73 -5.09 -7.47 -20.74
N TYR A 74 -4.76 -6.85 -21.88
CA TYR A 74 -5.78 -6.23 -22.74
C TYR A 74 -6.82 -7.24 -23.24
N ASP A 75 -6.37 -8.44 -23.61
CA ASP A 75 -7.16 -9.50 -24.24
C ASP A 75 -7.49 -10.69 -23.32
N ASN A 76 -6.96 -10.70 -22.08
CA ASN A 76 -7.09 -11.83 -21.17
C ASN A 76 -7.21 -11.40 -19.70
N LEU A 77 -8.03 -12.11 -18.93
CA LEU A 77 -8.16 -11.93 -17.48
C LEU A 77 -6.87 -12.33 -16.75
N ILE A 78 -6.11 -13.27 -17.31
CA ILE A 78 -4.82 -13.75 -16.78
C ILE A 78 -3.70 -13.19 -17.68
N THR A 79 -2.93 -12.24 -17.15
CA THR A 79 -1.76 -11.67 -17.84
C THR A 79 -0.57 -12.62 -17.82
N ASP A 80 0.29 -12.53 -18.83
CA ASP A 80 1.66 -13.04 -18.76
C ASP A 80 2.64 -11.97 -18.26
N SER A 81 3.91 -12.35 -18.08
CA SER A 81 4.95 -11.43 -17.60
C SER A 81 5.28 -10.31 -18.61
N ALA A 82 5.16 -10.57 -19.92
CA ALA A 82 5.47 -9.59 -20.97
C ALA A 82 4.46 -8.42 -20.98
N ALA A 83 3.16 -8.73 -21.01
CA ALA A 83 2.12 -7.70 -20.99
C ALA A 83 2.11 -6.93 -19.66
N ALA A 84 2.36 -7.60 -18.53
CA ALA A 84 2.46 -6.97 -17.22
C ALA A 84 3.66 -6.01 -17.12
N ALA A 85 4.84 -6.42 -17.60
CA ALA A 85 6.03 -5.57 -17.63
C ALA A 85 5.80 -4.34 -18.52
N THR A 86 5.16 -4.51 -19.68
CA THR A 86 4.78 -3.39 -20.55
C THR A 86 3.84 -2.42 -19.85
N ALA A 87 2.83 -2.92 -19.11
CA ALA A 87 1.93 -2.06 -18.35
C ALA A 87 2.66 -1.25 -17.26
N PHE A 88 3.62 -1.85 -16.55
CA PHE A 88 4.40 -1.13 -15.54
C PHE A 88 5.38 -0.11 -16.13
N ALA A 89 6.08 -0.48 -17.21
CA ALA A 89 7.12 0.36 -17.80
C ALA A 89 6.55 1.49 -18.67
N CYS A 90 5.48 1.21 -19.42
CA CYS A 90 4.93 2.11 -20.43
C CYS A 90 3.60 2.74 -20.02
N GLY A 91 2.96 2.28 -18.93
CA GLY A 91 1.68 2.80 -18.46
C GLY A 91 0.49 2.43 -19.34
N VAL A 92 0.64 1.47 -20.26
CA VAL A 92 -0.40 1.02 -21.19
C VAL A 92 -0.51 -0.50 -21.19
N LYS A 93 -1.75 -1.01 -21.17
CA LYS A 93 -1.99 -2.46 -21.28
C LYS A 93 -1.84 -2.91 -22.73
N THR A 94 -1.44 -4.16 -22.90
CA THR A 94 -1.27 -4.82 -24.19
C THR A 94 -1.69 -6.29 -24.10
N TYR A 95 -1.66 -7.03 -25.22
CA TYR A 95 -2.01 -8.46 -25.25
C TYR A 95 -0.86 -9.34 -24.72
N ASN A 96 -1.17 -10.56 -24.28
CA ASN A 96 -0.15 -11.47 -23.76
C ASN A 96 0.97 -11.74 -24.78
N GLY A 97 2.22 -11.76 -24.31
CA GLY A 97 3.42 -11.93 -25.13
C GLY A 97 3.97 -10.65 -25.76
N ALA A 98 3.24 -9.52 -25.69
CA ALA A 98 3.70 -8.24 -26.20
C ALA A 98 4.65 -7.53 -25.24
N ILE A 99 5.73 -6.97 -25.78
CA ILE A 99 6.74 -6.19 -25.04
C ILE A 99 6.89 -4.81 -25.71
N GLY A 100 6.56 -3.75 -24.97
CA GLY A 100 6.79 -2.37 -25.41
C GLY A 100 5.96 -1.92 -26.62
N VAL A 101 4.88 -2.65 -26.95
CA VAL A 101 3.93 -2.32 -28.02
C VAL A 101 2.51 -2.25 -27.45
N ASN A 102 1.65 -1.48 -28.11
CA ASN A 102 0.25 -1.34 -27.74
C ASN A 102 -0.61 -2.49 -28.32
N SER A 103 -1.81 -2.62 -27.75
CA SER A 103 -2.88 -3.53 -28.19
C SER A 103 -3.62 -3.06 -29.43
#